data_AF-A0A7V4FYQ6-F1
#
_entry.id   AF-A0A7V4FYQ6-F1
#
_cell.length_a   1.000
_cell.length_b   1.000
_cell.length_c   1.000
_cell.angle_alpha   90.00
_cell.angle_beta   90.00
_cell.angle_gamma   90.00
#
_symmetry.space_group_name_H-M   'P 1'
#
loop_
_entity.id
_entity.type
_entity.pdbx_description
1 polymer ?
#
loop_
_entity_poly.entity_id
_entity_poly.type
_entity_poly.pdbx_seq_one_letter_code
_entity_poly.pdbx_strand_id
1 'polypeptide(L)'
;MMTPKPRFAYYEKVRVRTTDPAKAHLNGEVGAVLGRTDTQDKTSWYYAVSLYTQQRSWCFFEHELEPTGEHAKREDFYDGTSMRVRVDEHGRGTIVESKSQE
;
A
#
# COMPACT_ATOMS: atom_id res chain seq x y z
N MET A 1 -24.14 9.47 4.82
CA MET A 1 -22.84 10.18 4.83
C MET A 1 -22.07 9.73 3.58
N MET A 2 -21.50 10.67 2.83
CA MET A 2 -20.61 10.33 1.71
C MET A 2 -19.23 9.96 2.28
N THR A 3 -18.69 8.81 1.89
CA THR A 3 -17.30 8.44 2.20
C THR A 3 -16.37 9.50 1.60
N PRO A 4 -15.40 10.05 2.36
CA PRO A 4 -14.44 11.01 1.81
C PRO A 4 -13.65 10.36 0.68
N LYS A 5 -13.24 11.15 -0.32
CA LYS A 5 -12.31 10.66 -1.35
C LYS A 5 -10.94 10.40 -0.71
N PRO A 6 -10.20 9.36 -1.16
CA PRO A 6 -8.86 9.14 -0.66
C PRO A 6 -7.97 10.31 -1.05
N ARG A 7 -7.22 10.86 -0.09
CA ARG A 7 -6.26 11.94 -0.33
C ARG A 7 -5.09 11.51 -1.21
N PHE A 8 -4.60 10.28 -1.05
CA PHE A 8 -3.42 9.79 -1.77
C PHE A 8 -3.78 8.75 -2.84
N ALA A 9 -3.15 8.87 -4.00
CA ALA A 9 -3.29 7.93 -5.11
C ALA A 9 -2.37 6.70 -4.95
N TYR A 10 -2.64 5.63 -5.72
CA TYR A 10 -1.67 4.54 -5.84
C TYR A 10 -0.36 5.06 -6.44
N TYR A 11 0.75 4.55 -5.91
CA TYR A 11 2.12 4.92 -6.25
C TYR A 11 2.49 6.37 -5.97
N GLU A 12 1.61 7.16 -5.35
CA GLU A 12 1.99 8.48 -4.86
C GLU A 12 3.06 8.33 -3.77
N LYS A 13 4.13 9.12 -3.88
CA LYS A 13 5.17 9.15 -2.86
C LYS A 13 4.73 10.05 -1.72
N VAL A 14 4.84 9.53 -0.51
CA VAL A 14 4.44 10.20 0.72
C VAL A 14 5.58 10.17 1.72
N ARG A 15 5.64 11.19 2.58
CA ARG A 15 6.54 11.27 3.71
C ARG A 15 5.78 10.98 5.00
N VAL A 16 6.37 10.17 5.85
CA VAL A 16 5.79 9.83 7.16
C VAL A 16 5.95 11.00 8.12
N ARG A 17 4.84 11.41 8.72
CA ARG A 17 4.75 12.36 9.82
C ARG A 17 3.70 11.89 10.82
N THR A 18 4.12 11.11 11.80
CA THR A 18 3.26 10.49 12.81
C THR A 18 3.58 10.99 14.22
N THR A 19 2.54 11.08 15.05
CA THR A 19 2.63 11.29 16.49
C THR A 19 2.52 9.99 17.29
N ASP A 20 2.28 8.85 16.64
CA ASP A 20 2.24 7.53 17.28
C ASP A 20 3.66 7.13 17.75
N PRO A 21 3.88 6.97 19.07
CA PRO A 21 5.19 6.60 19.61
C PRO A 21 5.73 5.28 19.03
N ALA A 22 4.86 4.32 18.68
CA ALA A 22 5.29 3.04 18.10
C ALA A 22 5.89 3.20 16.69
N LYS A 23 5.49 4.26 15.98
CA LYS A 23 5.95 4.59 14.62
C LYS A 23 6.89 5.79 14.59
N ALA A 24 7.25 6.38 15.73
CA ALA A 24 8.03 7.61 15.78
C ALA A 24 9.38 7.50 15.06
N HIS A 25 10.00 6.30 15.09
CA HIS A 25 11.25 5.99 14.38
C HIS A 25 11.11 6.01 12.84
N LEU A 26 9.89 6.09 12.30
CA LEU A 26 9.59 6.17 10.87
C LEU A 26 9.44 7.61 10.38
N ASN A 27 9.43 8.61 11.27
CA ASN A 27 9.25 10.01 10.88
C ASN A 27 10.33 10.46 9.89
N GLY A 28 9.89 11.11 8.80
CA GLY A 28 10.76 11.58 7.72
C GLY A 28 11.04 10.55 6.62
N GLU A 29 10.76 9.26 6.86
CA GLU A 29 10.86 8.22 5.84
C GLU A 29 9.92 8.52 4.66
N VAL A 30 10.36 8.14 3.46
CA VAL A 30 9.59 8.29 2.23
C VAL A 30 9.29 6.92 1.65
N GLY A 31 8.08 6.75 1.15
CA GLY A 31 7.63 5.53 0.49
C GLY A 31 6.50 5.79 -0.48
N ALA A 32 6.08 4.76 -1.20
CA ALA A 32 4.94 4.84 -2.11
C ALA A 32 3.71 4.12 -1.57
N VAL A 33 2.54 4.68 -1.84
CA VAL A 33 1.24 4.05 -1.51
C VAL A 33 1.00 2.84 -2.41
N LEU A 34 0.93 1.64 -1.82
CA LEU A 34 0.62 0.39 -2.53
C LEU A 34 -0.79 -0.13 -2.24
N GLY A 35 -1.41 0.32 -1.15
CA GLY A 35 -2.74 -0.10 -0.73
C GLY A 35 -3.48 1.05 -0.06
N ARG A 36 -4.81 1.05 -0.19
CA ARG A 36 -5.68 1.97 0.55
C ARG A 36 -7.03 1.34 0.84
N THR A 37 -7.59 1.64 1.99
CA THR A 37 -8.93 1.25 2.42
C THR A 37 -9.57 2.36 3.23
N ASP A 38 -10.89 2.46 3.23
CA ASP A 38 -11.60 3.30 4.17
C ASP A 38 -11.54 2.70 5.58
N THR A 39 -11.65 3.54 6.60
CA THR A 39 -11.84 3.11 7.99
C THR A 39 -13.23 2.49 8.17
N GLN A 40 -13.42 1.66 9.19
CA GLN A 40 -14.70 0.97 9.43
C GLN A 40 -15.90 1.93 9.56
N ASP A 41 -15.68 3.10 10.16
CA ASP A 41 -16.67 4.17 10.31
C ASP A 41 -16.81 5.06 9.06
N LYS A 42 -16.00 4.82 8.01
CA LYS A 42 -15.96 5.55 6.75
C LYS A 42 -15.67 7.05 6.88
N THR A 43 -14.96 7.43 7.94
CA THR A 43 -14.60 8.83 8.20
C THR A 43 -13.20 9.20 7.72
N SER A 44 -12.33 8.21 7.49
CA SER A 44 -10.96 8.42 7.06
C SER A 44 -10.46 7.27 6.18
N TRP A 45 -9.19 7.35 5.79
CA TRP A 45 -8.49 6.35 4.99
C TRP A 45 -7.27 5.82 5.71
N TYR A 46 -6.98 4.56 5.43
CA TYR A 46 -5.79 3.85 5.86
C TYR A 46 -4.98 3.45 4.63
N TYR A 47 -3.67 3.64 4.69
CA TYR A 47 -2.76 3.49 3.56
C TYR A 47 -1.66 2.49 3.90
N ALA A 48 -1.42 1.54 3.01
CA ALA A 48 -0.23 0.71 3.03
C ALA A 48 0.87 1.39 2.19
N VAL A 49 1.96 1.78 2.84
CA VAL A 49 3.07 2.52 2.24
C VAL A 49 4.33 1.66 2.31
N SER A 50 4.92 1.37 1.14
CA SER A 50 6.23 0.70 1.05
C SER A 50 7.34 1.71 1.24
N LEU A 51 7.99 1.70 2.41
CA LEU A 51 9.09 2.62 2.74
C LEU A 51 10.38 2.18 2.04
N TYR A 52 11.03 3.12 1.33
CA TYR A 52 12.18 2.79 0.48
C TYR A 52 13.40 2.32 1.28
N THR A 53 13.69 2.96 2.41
CA THR A 53 14.86 2.62 3.24
C THR A 53 14.71 1.24 3.89
N GLN A 54 13.49 0.85 4.26
CA GLN A 54 13.24 -0.39 5.01
C GLN A 54 12.88 -1.57 4.14
N GLN A 55 12.54 -1.34 2.87
CA GLN A 55 12.03 -2.36 1.95
C GLN A 55 10.84 -3.14 2.55
N ARG A 56 10.01 -2.45 3.34
CA ARG A 56 8.85 -3.00 4.03
C ARG A 56 7.66 -2.06 3.94
N SER A 57 6.48 -2.65 3.88
CA SER A 57 5.22 -1.91 3.91
C SER A 57 4.74 -1.71 5.35
N TRP A 58 4.38 -0.47 5.65
CA TRP A 58 3.77 -0.06 6.90
C TRP A 58 2.39 0.53 6.64
N CYS A 59 1.55 0.52 7.66
CA CYS A 59 0.23 1.08 7.54
C CYS A 59 0.05 2.36 8.36
N PHE A 60 -0.54 3.37 7.71
CA PHE A 60 -0.67 4.72 8.23
C PHE A 60 -2.09 5.24 8.03
N PHE A 61 -2.59 5.98 9.01
CA PHE A 61 -3.76 6.83 8.82
C PHE A 61 -3.43 7.99 7.87
N GLU A 62 -4.45 8.51 7.20
CA GLU A 62 -4.30 9.62 6.27
C GLU A 62 -3.57 10.85 6.84
N HIS A 63 -3.75 11.13 8.13
CA HIS A 63 -3.11 12.28 8.80
C HIS A 63 -1.62 12.05 9.14
N GLU A 64 -1.13 10.81 9.06
CA GLU A 64 0.26 10.46 9.34
C GLU A 64 1.16 10.63 8.11
N LEU A 65 0.61 11.12 6.99
CA LEU A 65 1.28 11.19 5.70
C LEU A 65 1.23 12.60 5.12
N GLU A 66 2.33 13.00 4.49
CA GLU A 66 2.45 14.25 3.74
C GLU A 66 2.77 13.94 2.27
N PRO A 67 2.11 14.62 1.30
CA PRO A 67 2.41 14.41 -0.11
C PRO A 67 3.80 14.95 -0.43
N THR A 68 4.55 14.27 -1.29
CA THR A 68 5.81 14.82 -1.83
C THR A 68 5.62 15.49 -3.20
N GLY A 69 4.47 15.26 -3.86
CA GLY A 69 4.21 15.69 -5.24
C GLY A 69 4.79 14.76 -6.30
N GLU A 70 5.49 13.70 -5.90
CA GLU A 70 6.09 12.72 -6.81
C GLU A 70 5.26 11.44 -6.86
N HIS A 71 5.42 10.68 -7.95
CA HIS A 71 4.85 9.35 -8.11
C HIS A 71 5.95 8.35 -8.46
N ALA A 72 5.84 7.16 -7.90
CA ALA A 72 6.55 5.98 -8.35
C ALA A 72 5.81 5.33 -9.52
N LYS A 73 6.45 4.36 -10.16
CA LYS A 73 5.85 3.53 -11.19
C LYS A 73 5.46 2.18 -10.59
N ARG A 74 4.51 1.50 -11.21
CA ARG A 74 4.13 0.14 -10.79
C ARG A 74 5.30 -0.82 -10.90
N GLU A 75 6.11 -0.65 -11.94
CA GLU A 75 7.27 -1.48 -12.28
C GLU A 75 8.40 -1.36 -11.24
N ASP A 76 8.37 -0.32 -10.39
CA ASP A 76 9.31 -0.18 -9.27
C ASP A 76 9.04 -1.21 -8.15
N PHE A 77 7.86 -1.84 -8.14
CA PHE A 77 7.42 -2.78 -7.09
C PHE A 77 7.06 -4.17 -7.61
N TYR A 78 6.68 -4.28 -8.88
CA TYR A 78 6.23 -5.52 -9.48
C TYR A 78 6.97 -5.72 -10.80
N ASP A 79 7.54 -6.91 -10.99
CA ASP A 79 8.27 -7.31 -12.21
C ASP A 79 7.35 -7.59 -13.42
N GLY A 80 6.03 -7.47 -13.23
CA GLY A 80 5.03 -7.77 -14.24
C GLY A 80 4.68 -9.26 -14.34
N THR A 81 5.34 -10.13 -13.58
CA THR A 81 5.03 -11.56 -13.54
C THR A 81 3.63 -11.76 -12.97
N SER A 82 2.79 -12.49 -13.71
CA SER A 82 1.45 -12.87 -13.27
C SER A 82 1.48 -14.24 -12.62
N MET A 83 1.00 -14.33 -11.38
CA MET A 83 0.87 -15.60 -10.67
C MET A 83 -0.56 -16.10 -10.76
N ARG A 84 -0.74 -17.37 -11.15
CA ARG A 84 -2.06 -18.01 -11.17
C ARG A 84 -2.33 -18.62 -9.80
N VAL A 85 -3.53 -18.36 -9.27
CA VAL A 85 -3.99 -18.92 -7.99
C VAL A 85 -5.23 -19.77 -8.23
N ARG A 86 -5.22 -20.99 -7.71
CA ARG A 86 -6.43 -21.83 -7.61
C ARG A 86 -7.02 -21.67 -6.23
N VAL A 87 -8.34 -21.44 -6.17
CA VAL A 87 -9.08 -21.27 -4.91
C VAL A 87 -9.93 -22.52 -4.66
N ASP A 88 -9.93 -23.03 -3.44
CA ASP A 88 -10.78 -24.16 -3.04
C ASP A 88 -12.18 -23.72 -2.59
N GLU A 89 -13.04 -24.69 -2.26
CA GLU A 89 -14.42 -24.44 -1.80
C GLU A 89 -14.52 -23.65 -0.48
N HIS A 90 -13.41 -23.57 0.29
CA HIS A 90 -13.32 -22.81 1.54
C HIS A 90 -12.70 -21.42 1.33
N GLY A 91 -12.40 -21.04 0.09
CA GLY A 91 -11.80 -19.74 -0.24
C GLY A 91 -10.28 -19.66 -0.05
N ARG A 92 -9.58 -20.77 0.17
CA ARG A 92 -8.12 -20.79 0.35
C ARG A 92 -7.42 -20.85 -1.01
N GLY A 93 -6.42 -19.99 -1.21
CA GLY A 93 -5.65 -19.91 -2.44
C GLY A 93 -4.35 -20.72 -2.41
N THR A 94 -4.01 -21.38 -3.51
CA THR A 94 -2.68 -21.98 -3.74
C THR A 94 -2.13 -21.52 -5.09
N ILE A 95 -0.85 -21.15 -5.13
CA ILE A 95 -0.15 -20.81 -6.37
C ILE A 95 -0.09 -22.06 -7.25
N VAL A 96 -0.47 -21.93 -8.51
CA VAL A 96 -0.33 -22.99 -9.51
C VAL A 96 0.62 -22.53 -10.60
N GLU A 97 1.55 -23.41 -10.98
CA GLU A 97 2.48 -23.11 -12.06
C GLU A 97 1.71 -22.84 -13.36
N SER A 98 2.02 -21.70 -13.99
CA SER A 98 1.62 -21.45 -15.36
C SER A 98 2.49 -22.32 -16.27
N LYS A 99 1.88 -23.29 -16.98
CA LYS A 99 2.57 -23.97 -18.08
C LYS A 99 3.08 -22.91 -19.06
N SER A 100 4.37 -22.94 -19.36
CA SER A 100 4.97 -22.22 -20.47
C SER A 100 4.14 -22.51 -21.73
N GLN A 101 3.66 -21.48 -22.42
CA GLN A 101 3.13 -21.67 -23.76
C GLN A 101 4.33 -22.01 -24.66
N GLU A 102 4.36 -23.25 -25.15
CA GLU A 102 5.17 -23.66 -26.30
C GLU A 102 4.64 -23.03 -27.58
#